data_AF-A0A8S3JJJ7-F1
#
_entry.id   AF-A0A8S3JJJ7-F1
#
_cell.length_a   1.000
_cell.length_b   1.000
_cell.length_c   1.000
_cell.angle_alpha   90.00
_cell.angle_beta   90.00
_cell.angle_gamma   90.00
#
_symmetry.space_group_name_H-M   'P 1'
#
loop_
_entity.id
_entity.type
_entity.pdbx_description
1 polymer ?
#
loop_
_entity_poly.entity_id
_entity_poly.type
_entity_poly.pdbx_seq_one_letter_code
_entity_poly.pdbx_strand_id
1 'polypeptide(L)'
;MKFSRELVLVPSDTKVKYEENGGTGKSFTTAIIGVNAKGDILPPLTVYAAKSVNHQWTEGGSPRSTYQCSKNGWINDDIFGFWFLNVFVAETISLARPVLLVLDGHRCHFTIQVIEAAKQHNIIILCLPPHCTYGL
;
A
#
# COMPACT_ATOMS: atom_id res chain seq x y z
N MET A 1 -34.84 -7.89 3.95
CA MET A 1 -34.21 -8.17 5.25
C MET A 1 -34.27 -6.88 6.06
N LYS A 2 -35.00 -6.85 7.19
CA LYS A 2 -35.15 -5.64 8.03
C LYS A 2 -33.92 -5.52 8.92
N PHE A 3 -33.27 -4.36 8.93
CA PHE A 3 -32.20 -4.05 9.88
C PHE A 3 -32.80 -3.61 11.22
N SER A 4 -32.54 -4.36 12.30
CA SER A 4 -32.79 -3.89 13.66
C SER A 4 -31.59 -3.07 14.12
N ARG A 5 -31.84 -1.86 14.64
CA ARG A 5 -30.82 -1.10 15.38
C ARG A 5 -30.64 -1.78 16.73
N GLU A 6 -29.50 -2.43 16.95
CA GLU A 6 -29.13 -2.88 18.29
C GLU A 6 -28.51 -1.71 19.05
N LEU A 7 -29.13 -1.34 20.17
CA LEU A 7 -28.57 -0.38 21.12
C LEU A 7 -27.61 -1.15 22.03
N VAL A 8 -26.32 -0.86 21.93
CA VAL A 8 -25.32 -1.37 22.87
C VAL A 8 -25.21 -0.39 24.04
N LEU A 9 -25.58 -0.84 25.23
CA LEU A 9 -25.38 -0.09 26.47
C LEU A 9 -23.93 -0.26 26.92
N VAL A 10 -23.19 0.84 26.97
CA VAL A 10 -21.79 0.86 27.42
C VAL A 10 -21.70 1.66 28.72
N PRO A 11 -21.02 1.17 29.76
CA PRO A 11 -20.79 1.91 31.01
C PRO A 11 -20.18 3.29 30.76
N SER A 12 -20.66 4.29 31.50
CA SER A 12 -20.32 5.71 31.33
C SER A 12 -18.84 6.05 31.60
N ASP A 13 -18.12 5.16 32.30
CA ASP A 13 -16.69 5.24 32.60
C ASP A 13 -15.79 4.62 31.51
N THR A 14 -16.38 4.03 30.46
CA THR A 14 -15.64 3.41 29.37
C THR A 14 -14.90 4.48 28.54
N LYS A 15 -13.57 4.47 28.63
CA LYS A 15 -12.71 5.44 27.92
C LYS A 15 -12.63 5.25 26.40
N VAL A 16 -12.90 4.04 25.90
CA VAL A 16 -12.81 3.68 24.47
C VAL A 16 -14.09 2.99 24.02
N LYS A 17 -14.80 3.62 23.08
CA LYS A 17 -15.98 3.04 22.44
C LYS A 17 -15.55 2.43 21.10
N TYR A 18 -15.78 1.14 20.93
CA TYR A 18 -15.61 0.47 19.65
C TYR A 18 -16.90 0.58 18.87
N GLU A 19 -16.83 1.22 17.70
CA GLU A 19 -17.93 1.27 16.75
C GLU A 19 -17.50 0.42 15.55
N GLU A 20 -18.16 -0.72 15.36
CA GLU A 20 -18.09 -1.41 14.08
C GLU A 20 -18.85 -0.56 13.06
N ASN A 21 -18.11 0.20 12.24
CA ASN A 21 -18.69 0.88 11.11
C ASN A 21 -19.21 -0.19 10.13
N GLY A 22 -20.53 -0.38 10.12
CA GLY A 22 -21.28 -1.30 9.24
C GLY A 22 -21.25 -0.87 7.77
N GLY A 23 -20.07 -0.69 7.17
CA GLY A 23 -19.91 -0.45 5.74
C GLY A 23 -20.02 -1.76 4.94
N THR A 24 -21.18 -2.06 4.37
CA THR A 24 -21.48 -3.11 3.35
C THR A 24 -20.90 -4.53 3.51
N GLY A 25 -20.18 -4.87 4.58
CA GLY A 25 -19.61 -6.21 4.82
C GLY A 25 -18.45 -6.60 3.88
N LYS A 26 -17.89 -5.67 3.11
CA LYS A 26 -16.72 -5.93 2.25
C LYS A 26 -15.49 -5.28 2.86
N SER A 27 -14.68 -6.05 3.58
CA SER A 27 -13.32 -5.67 3.91
C SER A 27 -12.40 -5.98 2.71
N PHE A 28 -11.51 -5.06 2.39
CA PHE A 28 -10.43 -5.31 1.45
C PHE A 28 -9.12 -4.82 2.07
N THR A 29 -8.02 -5.40 1.60
CA THR A 29 -6.67 -5.01 1.98
C THR A 29 -5.89 -4.86 0.69
N THR A 30 -5.14 -3.77 0.56
CA THR A 30 -4.35 -3.51 -0.65
C THR A 30 -2.92 -4.02 -0.42
N ALA A 31 -2.31 -4.60 -1.45
CA ALA A 31 -0.90 -4.98 -1.41
C ALA A 31 -0.17 -4.36 -2.60
N ILE A 32 1.03 -3.83 -2.37
CA ILE A 32 1.98 -3.46 -3.41
C ILE A 32 3.01 -4.58 -3.51
N ILE A 33 3.09 -5.20 -4.69
CA ILE A 33 4.01 -6.30 -4.97
C ILE A 33 4.83 -5.90 -6.21
N GLY A 34 6.15 -5.94 -6.07
CA GLY A 34 7.07 -5.72 -7.18
C GLY A 34 7.77 -7.02 -7.55
N VAL A 35 7.90 -7.28 -8.84
CA VAL A 35 8.62 -8.45 -9.37
C VAL A 35 9.56 -8.01 -10.49
N ASN A 36 10.64 -8.77 -10.72
CA ASN A 36 11.53 -8.56 -11.85
C ASN A 36 11.39 -9.68 -12.90
N ALA A 37 12.04 -9.51 -14.06
CA ALA A 37 12.00 -10.49 -15.14
C ALA A 37 12.64 -11.86 -14.81
N LYS A 38 13.48 -11.91 -13.78
CA LYS A 38 14.06 -13.16 -13.24
C LYS A 38 13.09 -13.91 -12.31
N GLY A 39 12.01 -13.25 -11.89
CA GLY A 39 11.03 -13.78 -10.95
C GLY A 39 11.37 -13.52 -9.49
N ASP A 40 12.37 -12.69 -9.19
CA ASP A 40 12.60 -12.24 -7.82
C ASP A 40 11.49 -11.27 -7.40
N ILE A 41 11.04 -11.39 -6.14
CA ILE A 41 9.93 -10.63 -5.57
C ILE A 41 10.47 -9.65 -4.53
N LEU A 42 10.08 -8.39 -4.63
CA LEU A 42 10.37 -7.39 -3.61
C LEU A 42 9.56 -7.66 -2.34
N PRO A 43 10.07 -7.31 -1.15
CA PRO A 43 9.27 -7.39 0.07
C PRO A 43 7.92 -6.68 -0.11
N PRO A 44 6.78 -7.34 0.16
CA PRO A 44 5.48 -6.76 -0.10
C PRO A 44 5.18 -5.63 0.89
N LEU A 45 4.39 -4.66 0.43
CA LEU A 45 3.78 -3.67 1.31
C LEU A 45 2.28 -3.90 1.40
N THR A 46 1.75 -4.05 2.61
CA THR A 46 0.32 -4.23 2.87
C THR A 46 -0.29 -2.96 3.44
N VAL A 47 -1.44 -2.53 2.90
CA VAL A 47 -2.18 -1.34 3.34
C VAL A 47 -3.53 -1.75 3.93
N TYR A 48 -3.70 -1.49 5.22
CA TYR A 48 -4.95 -1.74 5.93
C TYR A 48 -5.85 -0.49 5.96
N ALA A 49 -7.16 -0.69 5.87
CA ALA A 49 -8.17 0.34 6.10
C ALA A 49 -8.32 0.62 7.61
N ALA A 50 -7.39 1.39 8.18
CA ALA A 50 -7.31 1.64 9.61
C ALA A 50 -6.61 2.98 9.93
N LYS A 51 -6.62 3.37 11.21
CA LYS A 51 -5.85 4.53 11.70
C LYS A 51 -4.40 4.20 12.03
N SER A 52 -4.13 2.93 12.35
CA SER A 52 -2.81 2.45 12.75
C SER A 52 -2.69 0.95 12.50
N VAL A 53 -1.48 0.45 12.28
CA VAL A 53 -1.21 -0.98 12.14
C VAL A 53 -1.34 -1.65 13.50
N ASN A 54 -2.15 -2.70 13.60
CA ASN A 54 -2.14 -3.60 14.75
C ASN A 54 -1.04 -4.65 14.54
N HIS A 55 -0.20 -4.87 15.57
CA HIS A 55 0.88 -5.87 15.55
C HIS A 55 0.38 -7.26 15.11
N GLN A 56 -0.81 -7.66 15.58
CA GLN A 56 -1.39 -8.97 15.27
C GLN A 56 -1.64 -9.16 13.77
N TRP A 57 -1.86 -8.08 13.02
CA TRP A 57 -2.06 -8.15 11.56
C TRP A 57 -0.75 -8.36 10.78
N THR A 58 0.40 -8.30 11.46
CA THR A 58 1.71 -8.49 10.86
C THR A 58 2.29 -9.89 11.14
N GLU A 59 1.65 -10.63 12.04
CA GLU A 59 2.06 -11.98 12.41
C GLU A 59 1.93 -12.93 11.21
N GLY A 60 2.97 -13.72 10.94
CA GLY A 60 3.02 -14.63 9.79
C GLY A 60 3.31 -13.96 8.44
N GLY A 61 3.62 -12.66 8.43
CA GLY A 61 4.08 -11.96 7.23
C GLY A 61 5.38 -12.52 6.65
N SER A 62 5.59 -12.34 5.34
CA SER A 62 6.83 -12.75 4.72
C SER A 62 8.01 -11.89 5.23
N PRO A 63 9.25 -12.42 5.24
CA PRO A 63 10.40 -11.66 5.73
C PRO A 63 10.52 -10.29 5.06
N ARG A 64 10.79 -9.26 5.88
CA ARG A 64 10.92 -7.85 5.45
C ARG A 64 9.63 -7.22 4.89
N SER A 65 8.47 -7.87 5.04
CA SER A 65 7.17 -7.24 4.73
C SER A 65 7.03 -5.91 5.46
N THR A 66 6.40 -4.96 4.77
CA THR A 66 6.11 -3.64 5.32
C THR A 66 4.60 -3.42 5.39
N TYR A 67 4.17 -2.61 6.35
CA TYR A 67 2.76 -2.43 6.65
C TYR A 67 2.45 -0.94 6.80
N GLN A 68 1.38 -0.50 6.16
CA GLN A 68 0.86 0.85 6.23
C GLN A 68 -0.64 0.86 6.45
N CYS A 69 -1.19 2.02 6.79
CA CYS A 69 -2.63 2.20 6.92
C CYS A 69 -3.07 3.47 6.19
N SER A 70 -4.27 3.42 5.63
CA SER A 70 -4.98 4.61 5.16
C SER A 70 -6.45 4.52 5.55
N LYS A 71 -7.15 5.66 5.56
CA LYS A 71 -8.56 5.73 5.98
C LYS A 71 -9.46 4.75 5.20
N ASN A 72 -9.15 4.53 3.93
CA ASN A 72 -9.91 3.67 3.02
C ASN A 72 -9.11 2.43 2.58
N GLY A 73 -7.92 2.17 3.13
CA GLY A 73 -7.08 1.03 2.72
C GLY A 73 -6.51 1.14 1.30
N TRP A 74 -6.62 2.30 0.63
CA TRP A 74 -6.01 2.54 -0.68
C TRP A 74 -4.62 3.16 -0.54
N ILE A 75 -3.83 3.03 -1.61
CA ILE A 75 -2.53 3.67 -1.74
C ILE A 75 -2.75 5.16 -2.00
N ASN A 76 -2.03 6.00 -1.27
CA ASN A 76 -1.96 7.45 -1.50
C ASN A 76 -0.49 7.86 -1.76
N ASP A 77 -0.28 9.16 -1.97
CA ASP A 77 1.01 9.76 -2.27
C ASP A 77 2.08 9.39 -1.21
N ASP A 78 1.73 9.46 0.08
CA ASP A 78 2.65 9.16 1.19
C ASP A 78 3.03 7.67 1.25
N ILE A 79 2.05 6.79 1.10
CA ILE A 79 2.26 5.33 1.14
C ILE A 79 3.10 4.89 -0.05
N PHE A 80 2.82 5.43 -1.24
CA PHE A 80 3.61 5.11 -2.44
C PHE A 80 5.04 5.66 -2.32
N GLY A 81 5.22 6.90 -1.83
CA GLY A 81 6.54 7.47 -1.57
C GLY A 81 7.34 6.64 -0.55
N PHE A 82 6.68 6.18 0.52
CA PHE A 82 7.27 5.25 1.48
C PHE A 82 7.71 3.95 0.80
N TRP A 83 6.84 3.31 0.01
CA TRP A 83 7.17 2.09 -0.71
C TRP A 83 8.35 2.30 -1.67
N PHE A 84 8.32 3.39 -2.45
CA PHE A 84 9.35 3.69 -3.44
C PHE A 84 10.73 3.84 -2.78
N LEU A 85 10.84 4.61 -1.70
CA LEU A 85 12.13 4.86 -1.04
C LEU A 85 12.60 3.67 -0.18
N ASN A 86 11.71 3.10 0.63
CA ASN A 86 12.10 2.12 1.66
C ASN A 86 12.09 0.68 1.15
N VAL A 87 11.40 0.42 0.04
CA VAL A 87 11.36 -0.92 -0.57
C VAL A 87 12.05 -0.89 -1.94
N PHE A 88 11.54 -0.13 -2.90
CA PHE A 88 12.04 -0.22 -4.28
C PHE A 88 13.49 0.27 -4.43
N VAL A 89 13.80 1.48 -3.94
CA VAL A 89 15.16 2.03 -4.00
C VAL A 89 16.12 1.19 -3.16
N ALA A 90 15.72 0.80 -1.95
CA ALA A 90 16.55 -0.01 -1.04
C ALA A 90 16.94 -1.36 -1.66
N GLU A 91 15.98 -2.08 -2.24
CA GLU A 91 16.23 -3.41 -2.84
C GLU A 91 16.93 -3.34 -4.19
N THR A 92 16.84 -2.20 -4.89
CA THR A 92 17.49 -2.03 -6.20
C THR A 92 18.83 -1.30 -6.11
N ILE A 93 19.27 -0.86 -4.92
CA ILE A 93 20.42 0.05 -4.75
C ILE A 93 21.70 -0.47 -5.40
N SER A 94 21.94 -1.78 -5.30
CA SER A 94 23.12 -2.48 -5.78
C SER A 94 23.06 -2.92 -7.25
N LEU A 95 21.92 -2.71 -7.93
CA LEU A 95 21.76 -3.11 -9.33
C LEU A 95 22.48 -2.15 -10.28
N ALA A 96 22.87 -2.68 -11.44
CA ALA A 96 23.36 -1.86 -12.55
C ALA A 96 22.30 -0.84 -12.98
N ARG A 97 22.75 0.36 -13.37
CA ARG A 97 21.87 1.48 -13.72
C ARG A 97 21.87 1.73 -15.23
N PRO A 98 20.75 2.17 -15.82
CA PRO A 98 19.49 2.52 -15.15
C PRO A 98 18.64 1.30 -14.74
N VAL A 99 17.80 1.48 -13.71
CA VAL A 99 16.75 0.51 -13.34
C VAL A 99 15.41 1.01 -13.88
N LEU A 100 14.63 0.12 -14.51
CA LEU A 100 13.30 0.43 -15.02
C LEU A 100 12.23 0.02 -13.99
N LEU A 101 11.39 0.96 -13.60
CA LEU A 101 10.17 0.72 -12.82
C LEU A 101 8.95 0.95 -13.71
N VAL A 102 8.17 -0.11 -13.95
CA VAL A 102 6.94 -0.05 -14.74
C VAL A 102 5.74 0.08 -13.81
N LEU A 103 4.89 1.08 -14.04
CA LEU A 103 3.72 1.38 -13.21
C LEU A 103 2.49 1.66 -14.08
N ASP A 104 1.31 1.54 -13.49
CA ASP A 104 0.12 2.14 -14.08
C ASP A 104 0.14 3.68 -13.94
N GLY A 105 -0.77 4.35 -14.64
CA GLY A 105 -0.89 5.81 -14.63
C GLY A 105 -1.57 6.41 -13.40
N HIS A 106 -1.61 5.71 -12.26
CA HIS A 106 -2.24 6.25 -11.06
C HIS A 106 -1.48 7.46 -10.51
N ARG A 107 -2.22 8.51 -10.11
CA ARG A 107 -1.66 9.82 -9.74
C ARG A 107 -0.62 9.74 -8.62
N CYS A 108 -0.79 8.83 -7.65
CA CYS A 108 0.13 8.74 -6.50
C CYS A 108 1.55 8.34 -6.89
N HIS A 109 1.76 7.81 -8.09
CA HIS A 109 3.08 7.43 -8.59
C HIS A 109 3.97 8.63 -8.96
N PHE A 110 3.38 9.81 -9.15
CA PHE A 110 4.05 10.95 -9.77
C PHE A 110 4.17 12.16 -8.84
N THR A 111 4.51 11.93 -7.57
CA THR A 111 4.82 13.01 -6.63
C THR A 111 6.22 13.59 -6.92
N ILE A 112 6.45 14.85 -6.54
CA ILE A 112 7.76 15.50 -6.69
C ILE A 112 8.86 14.68 -5.99
N GLN A 113 8.59 14.21 -4.77
CA GLN A 113 9.51 13.40 -4.00
C GLN A 113 9.94 12.13 -4.75
N VAL A 114 8.99 11.40 -5.34
CA VAL A 114 9.28 10.19 -6.11
C VAL A 114 10.08 10.51 -7.36
N ILE A 115 9.70 11.54 -8.10
CA ILE A 115 10.36 11.93 -9.35
C ILE A 115 11.81 12.38 -9.09
N GLU A 116 12.03 13.16 -8.03
CA GLU A 116 13.38 13.61 -7.65
C GLU A 116 14.25 12.44 -7.19
N ALA A 117 13.72 11.55 -6.34
CA ALA A 117 14.43 10.36 -5.92
C ALA A 117 14.74 9.42 -7.09
N ALA A 118 13.80 9.24 -8.02
CA ALA A 118 14.03 8.44 -9.23
C ALA A 118 15.19 8.99 -10.06
N LYS A 119 15.24 10.32 -10.26
CA LYS A 119 16.37 10.98 -10.94
C LYS A 119 17.69 10.78 -10.20
N GLN A 120 17.70 10.97 -8.88
CA GLN A 120 18.91 10.80 -8.05
C GLN A 120 19.47 9.38 -8.10
N HIS A 121 18.61 8.37 -8.15
CA HIS A 121 18.99 6.95 -8.17
C HIS A 121 19.10 6.33 -9.57
N ASN A 122 19.03 7.15 -10.63
CA ASN A 122 19.03 6.72 -12.03
C ASN A 122 17.99 5.61 -12.31
N ILE A 123 16.76 5.86 -11.85
CA ILE A 123 15.58 5.02 -12.06
C ILE A 123 14.72 5.67 -13.15
N ILE A 124 14.37 4.89 -14.16
CA ILE A 124 13.42 5.27 -15.20
C ILE A 124 12.04 4.78 -14.77
N ILE A 125 11.08 5.69 -14.62
CA ILE A 125 9.67 5.34 -14.37
C ILE A 125 8.94 5.32 -15.72
N LEU A 126 8.43 4.15 -16.09
CA LEU A 126 7.61 3.95 -17.27
C LEU A 126 6.14 3.83 -16.86
N CYS A 127 5.32 4.78 -17.29
CA CYS A 127 3.87 4.75 -17.14
C CYS A 127 3.25 4.01 -18.33
N LEU A 128 2.47 2.97 -18.05
CA LEU A 128 1.66 2.33 -19.09
C LEU A 128 0.53 3.26 -19.56
N PRO A 129 0.12 3.19 -20.84
CA PRO A 129 -1.06 3.90 -21.31
C PRO A 129 -2.32 3.48 -20.54
N PRO A 130 -3.36 4.33 -20.48
CA PRO A 130 -4.62 3.98 -19.84
C PRO A 130 -5.22 2.70 -20.45
N HIS A 131 -5.87 1.88 -19.61
CA HIS A 131 -6.57 0.65 -20.00
C HIS A 131 -5.71 -0.48 -20.59
N CYS A 132 -4.40 -0.50 -20.33
CA CYS A 132 -3.48 -1.56 -20.78
C CYS A 132 -3.49 -2.85 -19.93
N THR A 133 -4.59 -3.21 -19.27
CA THR A 133 -4.65 -4.45 -18.47
C THR A 133 -4.57 -5.72 -19.33
N TYR A 134 -4.97 -5.64 -20.60
CA TYR A 134 -5.08 -6.79 -21.51
C TYR A 134 -4.13 -6.73 -22.73
N GLY A 135 -3.22 -5.74 -22.79
CA GLY A 135 -2.52 -5.35 -24.02
C GLY A 135 -1.00 -5.55 -24.02
N LEU A 136 -0.43 -6.27 -23.05
CA LEU A 136 1.01 -6.55 -22.93
C LEU A 136 1.27 -8.05 -22.87
#